data_AF-A0A9Q0PXT1-F1
#
_entry.id   AF-A0A9Q0PXT1-F1
#
_cell.length_a   1.000
_cell.length_b   1.000
_cell.length_c   1.000
_cell.angle_alpha   90.00
_cell.angle_beta   90.00
_cell.angle_gamma   90.00
#
_symmetry.space_group_name_H-M   'P 1'
#
loop_
_entity.id
_entity.type
_entity.pdbx_description
1 polymer ?
#
loop_
_entity_poly.entity_id
_entity_poly.type
_entity_poly.pdbx_seq_one_letter_code
_entity_poly.pdbx_strand_id
1 'polypeptide(L)'
;MASCREPWLMLRFLLLLVFAVYKTTAFGEVVKAGQMEQEGPPQRHKNAYATMMYMGTPRDFEFYVAIRVMLRSLAQLHVDADLVVIASHDVPRRWVRTM
;
A
#
# COMPACT_ATOMS: atom_id res chain seq x y z
N MET A 1 27.56 -33.68 -43.53
CA MET A 1 28.09 -33.57 -42.16
C MET A 1 27.06 -32.84 -41.31
N ALA A 2 26.64 -33.48 -40.23
CA ALA A 2 25.43 -33.17 -39.47
C ALA A 2 25.50 -31.82 -38.74
N SER A 3 24.48 -30.98 -38.94
CA SER A 3 24.20 -29.81 -38.08
C SER A 3 22.86 -30.07 -37.39
N CYS A 4 22.88 -30.93 -36.37
CA CYS A 4 21.76 -31.09 -35.45
C CYS A 4 22.02 -30.12 -34.28
N ARG A 5 21.64 -28.86 -34.47
CA ARG A 5 21.80 -27.80 -33.48
C ARG A 5 20.63 -27.89 -32.52
N GLU A 6 20.88 -28.39 -31.31
CA GLU A 6 19.89 -28.78 -30.30
C GLU A 6 18.77 -27.73 -30.11
N PRO A 7 17.58 -27.92 -30.73
CA PRO A 7 16.50 -26.93 -30.67
C PRO A 7 15.91 -26.84 -29.25
N TRP A 8 16.12 -27.89 -28.46
CA TRP A 8 15.64 -27.98 -27.09
C TRP A 8 16.44 -27.10 -26.11
N LEU A 9 17.76 -26.95 -26.32
CA LEU A 9 18.58 -26.01 -25.53
C LEU A 9 18.21 -24.56 -25.81
N MET A 10 17.97 -24.22 -27.08
CA MET A 10 17.54 -22.87 -27.47
C MET A 10 16.16 -22.54 -26.89
N LEU A 11 15.24 -23.50 -26.87
CA LEU A 11 13.93 -23.33 -26.25
C LEU A 11 14.02 -23.15 -24.73
N ARG A 12 14.88 -23.91 -24.04
CA ARG A 12 15.12 -23.74 -22.60
C ARG A 12 15.75 -22.38 -22.29
N PHE A 13 16.70 -21.92 -23.10
CA PHE A 13 17.30 -20.59 -22.95
C PHE A 13 16.29 -19.47 -23.18
N LEU A 14 15.43 -19.60 -24.19
CA LEU A 14 14.38 -18.64 -24.47
C LEU A 14 13.38 -18.58 -23.31
N LEU A 15 12.97 -19.73 -22.76
CA LEU A 15 12.09 -19.79 -21.60
C LEU A 15 12.72 -19.18 -20.35
N LEU A 16 14.01 -19.41 -20.10
CA LEU A 16 14.75 -18.81 -18.99
C LEU A 16 14.89 -17.30 -19.14
N LEU A 17 15.14 -16.79 -20.35
CA LEU A 17 15.20 -15.36 -20.63
C LEU A 17 13.84 -14.69 -20.41
N VAL A 18 12.75 -15.29 -20.90
CA VAL A 18 11.40 -14.80 -20.67
C VAL A 18 11.06 -14.80 -19.17
N PHE A 19 11.46 -15.84 -18.43
CA PHE A 19 11.23 -15.92 -16.99
C PHE A 19 12.05 -14.87 -16.22
N ALA A 20 13.29 -14.63 -16.61
CA ALA A 20 14.15 -13.61 -16.01
C ALA A 20 13.60 -12.20 -16.24
N VAL A 21 13.13 -11.89 -17.46
CA VAL A 21 12.48 -10.62 -17.78
C VAL A 21 11.21 -10.45 -16.95
N TYR A 22 10.38 -11.50 -16.83
CA TYR A 22 9.16 -11.46 -16.02
C TYR A 22 9.43 -11.23 -14.52
N LYS A 23 10.52 -11.82 -13.99
CA LYS A 23 10.95 -11.58 -12.60
C LYS A 23 11.47 -10.16 -12.39
N THR A 24 12.16 -9.59 -13.37
CA THR A 24 12.69 -8.22 -13.31
C THR A 24 11.59 -7.15 -13.40
N THR A 25 10.54 -7.36 -14.20
CA THR A 25 9.45 -6.39 -14.32
C THR A 25 8.49 -6.40 -13.13
N ALA A 26 8.48 -7.47 -12.32
CA ALA A 26 7.71 -7.56 -11.08
C ALA A 26 8.50 -7.09 -9.84
N PHE A 27 9.81 -6.83 -9.97
CA PHE A 27 10.69 -6.39 -8.88
C PHE A 27 10.93 -4.86 -8.92
N GLY A 28 9.88 -4.11 -9.23
CA GLY A 28 9.88 -2.64 -9.19
C GLY A 28 9.20 -2.15 -7.90
N GLU A 29 9.95 -1.37 -7.11
CA GLU A 29 9.50 -0.57 -5.97
C GLU A 29 9.12 -1.30 -4.67
N VAL A 30 10.14 -1.80 -3.97
CA VAL A 30 10.13 -1.80 -2.49
C VAL A 30 10.70 -0.46 -2.02
N VAL A 31 9.88 0.57 -2.07
CA VAL A 31 10.12 1.81 -1.31
C VAL A 31 9.79 1.49 0.15
N LYS A 32 10.83 1.20 0.95
CA LYS A 32 10.72 1.16 2.41
C LYS A 32 10.56 2.60 2.92
N ALA A 33 9.32 3.04 3.15
CA ALA A 33 9.03 4.20 3.97
C ALA A 33 7.92 3.85 4.97
N GLY A 34 8.29 3.75 6.25
CA GLY A 34 7.38 3.80 7.40
C GLY A 34 6.59 2.52 7.71
N GLN A 35 7.22 1.57 8.40
CA GLN A 35 6.50 0.49 9.09
C GLN A 35 5.77 1.02 10.33
N MET A 36 4.45 0.88 10.37
CA MET A 36 3.68 0.56 11.58
C MET A 36 2.70 -0.56 11.21
N GLU A 37 2.70 -1.62 12.02
CA GLU A 37 2.12 -2.95 11.77
C GLU A 37 0.58 -3.02 11.73
N GLN A 38 0.04 -3.82 10.80
CA GLN A 38 -0.75 -5.06 11.05
C GLN A 38 -0.98 -5.76 9.68
N GLU A 39 -0.28 -6.86 9.38
CA GLU A 39 -0.66 -8.28 9.59
C GLU A 39 -1.63 -8.85 8.54
N GLY A 40 -1.10 -9.74 7.69
CA GLY A 40 -1.82 -10.51 6.66
C GLY A 40 -1.39 -10.18 5.22
N PRO A 41 -1.39 -11.15 4.28
CA PRO A 41 -1.18 -10.82 2.86
C PRO A 41 -2.23 -9.77 2.47
N PRO A 42 -1.83 -8.60 1.93
CA PRO A 42 -2.73 -7.47 1.81
C PRO A 42 -3.88 -7.88 0.88
N GLN A 43 -5.08 -7.98 1.45
CA GLN A 43 -6.29 -7.89 0.67
C GLN A 43 -6.30 -6.48 0.13
N ARG A 44 -5.70 -6.32 -1.05
CA ARG A 44 -5.43 -5.02 -1.63
C ARG A 44 -6.77 -4.45 -2.08
N HIS A 45 -7.34 -3.58 -1.26
CA HIS A 45 -8.55 -2.87 -1.62
C HIS A 45 -8.28 -2.06 -2.90
N LYS A 46 -9.29 -1.94 -3.76
CA LYS A 46 -9.16 -1.19 -5.01
C LYS A 46 -9.15 0.33 -4.77
N ASN A 47 -9.76 0.76 -3.67
CA ASN A 47 -10.03 2.16 -3.35
C ASN A 47 -9.58 2.48 -1.91
N ALA A 48 -9.42 3.78 -1.64
CA ALA A 48 -9.15 4.29 -0.31
C ALA A 48 -9.98 5.54 -0.02
N TYR A 49 -10.48 5.66 1.22
CA TYR A 49 -11.04 6.90 1.75
C TYR A 49 -9.95 7.63 2.55
N ALA A 50 -9.59 8.82 2.07
CA ALA A 50 -8.57 9.63 2.69
C ALA A 50 -9.17 10.89 3.32
N THR A 51 -8.62 11.30 4.46
CA THR A 51 -8.87 12.62 5.07
C THR A 51 -7.58 13.23 5.59
N MET A 52 -7.56 14.56 5.70
CA MET A 52 -6.41 15.31 6.19
C MET A 52 -6.63 15.79 7.62
N MET A 53 -5.56 15.76 8.41
CA MET A 53 -5.54 16.25 9.76
C MET A 53 -4.34 17.17 9.93
N TYR A 54 -4.61 18.43 10.30
CA TYR A 54 -3.58 19.42 10.56
C TYR A 54 -3.98 20.25 11.77
N MET A 55 -3.02 20.99 12.32
CA MET A 55 -3.24 21.87 13.45
C MET A 55 -3.03 23.32 13.02
N GLY A 56 -3.51 24.26 13.83
CA GLY A 56 -3.36 25.70 13.62
C GLY A 56 -4.67 26.48 13.70
N THR A 57 -5.77 25.84 14.09
CA THR A 57 -7.06 26.51 14.25
C THR A 57 -7.61 26.32 15.68
N PRO A 58 -8.46 27.24 16.17
CA PRO A 58 -9.12 27.05 17.46
C PRO A 58 -10.02 25.80 17.54
N ARG A 59 -10.33 25.15 16.41
CA ARG A 59 -11.29 24.04 16.30
C ARG A 59 -10.61 22.67 16.03
N ASP A 60 -9.30 22.59 16.18
CA ASP A 60 -8.52 21.38 15.82
C ASP A 60 -9.01 20.12 16.55
N PHE A 61 -9.47 20.26 17.79
CA PHE A 61 -9.97 19.13 18.57
C PHE A 61 -11.30 18.59 18.02
N GLU A 62 -12.21 19.47 17.63
CA GLU A 62 -13.50 19.08 17.06
C GLU A 62 -13.30 18.39 15.71
N PHE A 63 -12.33 18.83 14.90
CA PHE A 63 -11.96 18.13 13.68
C PHE A 63 -11.36 16.75 13.96
N TYR A 64 -10.50 16.61 14.98
CA TYR A 64 -10.00 15.31 15.43
C TYR A 64 -11.15 14.38 15.83
N VAL A 65 -12.13 14.86 16.60
CA VAL A 65 -13.32 14.08 16.98
C VAL A 65 -14.14 13.71 15.75
N ALA A 66 -14.37 14.66 14.83
CA ALA A 66 -15.14 14.43 13.62
C ALA A 66 -14.51 13.34 12.73
N ILE A 67 -13.19 13.35 12.57
CA ILE A 67 -12.48 12.32 11.80
C ILE A 67 -12.68 10.95 12.45
N ARG A 68 -12.55 10.83 13.78
CA ARG A 68 -12.75 9.54 14.46
C ARG A 68 -14.18 9.02 14.29
N VAL A 69 -15.18 9.90 14.33
CA VAL A 69 -16.57 9.52 14.06
C VAL A 69 -16.75 9.07 12.62
N MET A 70 -16.16 9.77 11.66
CA MET A 70 -16.20 9.41 10.24
C MET A 70 -15.56 8.03 10.01
N LEU A 71 -14.34 7.81 10.50
CA LEU A 71 -13.62 6.54 10.34
C LEU A 71 -14.37 5.38 11.01
N ARG A 72 -14.89 5.60 12.24
CA ARG A 72 -15.69 4.59 12.93
C ARG A 72 -16.96 4.24 12.17
N SER A 73 -17.63 5.22 11.59
CA SER A 73 -18.83 5.00 10.77
C SER A 73 -18.52 4.17 9.53
N LEU A 74 -17.43 4.49 8.82
CA LEU A 74 -16.99 3.73 7.65
C LEU A 74 -16.60 2.29 8.02
N ALA A 75 -15.90 2.10 9.13
CA ALA A 75 -15.57 0.77 9.65
C ALA A 75 -16.83 -0.04 9.99
N GLN A 76 -17.83 0.59 10.62
CA GLN A 76 -19.11 -0.07 10.94
C GLN A 76 -19.90 -0.44 9.68
N LEU A 77 -19.77 0.32 8.60
CA LEU A 77 -20.38 0.02 7.31
C LEU A 77 -19.63 -1.06 6.52
N HIS A 78 -18.49 -1.58 7.03
CA HIS A 78 -17.67 -2.61 6.37
C HIS A 78 -17.30 -2.23 4.93
N VAL A 79 -16.85 -0.99 4.74
CA VAL A 79 -16.45 -0.52 3.41
C VAL A 79 -15.27 -1.35 2.85
N ASP A 80 -15.36 -1.75 1.58
CA ASP A 80 -14.29 -2.42 0.84
C ASP A 80 -13.26 -1.39 0.31
N ALA A 81 -12.63 -0.68 1.25
CA ALA A 81 -11.68 0.39 0.98
C ALA A 81 -10.72 0.58 2.14
N ASP A 82 -9.49 0.99 1.84
CA ASP A 82 -8.53 1.40 2.86
C ASP A 82 -8.97 2.73 3.50
N LEU A 83 -8.76 2.88 4.80
CA LEU A 83 -9.02 4.12 5.53
C LEU A 83 -7.70 4.80 5.86
N VAL A 84 -7.49 6.00 5.31
CA VAL A 84 -6.21 6.71 5.38
C VAL A 84 -6.40 8.09 6.00
N VAL A 85 -5.53 8.44 6.95
CA VAL A 85 -5.42 9.79 7.49
C VAL A 85 -4.05 10.36 7.19
N ILE A 86 -4.03 11.48 6.46
CA ILE A 86 -2.83 12.24 6.15
C ILE A 86 -2.67 13.31 7.24
N ALA A 87 -1.75 13.08 8.18
CA ALA A 87 -1.49 13.98 9.28
C ALA A 87 -0.31 14.93 8.99
N SER A 88 -0.46 16.22 9.28
CA SER A 88 0.66 17.17 9.28
C SER A 88 1.61 16.91 10.46
N HIS A 89 2.83 17.45 10.40
CA HIS A 89 3.84 17.29 11.44
C HIS A 89 3.38 17.82 12.81
N ASP A 90 2.53 18.84 12.83
CA ASP A 90 2.12 19.53 14.05
C ASP A 90 1.03 18.77 14.82
N VAL A 91 0.46 17.71 14.23
CA VAL A 91 -0.53 16.87 14.88
C VAL A 91 0.07 16.21 16.14
N PRO A 92 -0.57 16.35 17.31
CA PRO A 92 -0.09 15.73 18.54
C PRO A 92 0.07 14.21 18.37
N ARG A 93 1.27 13.68 18.64
CA ARG A 93 1.56 12.23 18.54
C ARG A 93 0.62 11.34 19.34
N ARG A 94 0.00 11.87 20.41
CA ARG A 94 -1.02 11.16 21.18
C ARG A 94 -2.28 10.91 20.35
N TRP A 95 -2.70 11.86 19.52
CA TRP A 95 -3.88 11.76 18.68
C TRP A 95 -3.68 10.75 17.57
N VAL A 96 -2.51 10.77 16.91
CA VAL A 96 -2.11 9.76 15.90
C VAL A 96 -2.15 8.34 16.47
N ARG A 97 -1.65 8.12 17.69
CA ARG A 97 -1.62 6.79 18.33
C ARG A 97 -2.99 6.26 18.77
N THR A 98 -3.96 7.15 18.95
CA THR A 98 -5.31 6.80 19.43
C THR A 98 -6.35 6.74 18.31
N MET A 99 -5.90 6.96 17.08
CA MET A 99 -6.75 7.00 15.91
C MET A 99 -7.12 5.59 15.46
#